data_AF-A0A7X1TXB4-F1
#
_entry.id   AF-A0A7X1TXB4-F1
#
_cell.length_a   1.000
_cell.length_b   1.000
_cell.length_c   1.000
_cell.angle_alpha   90.00
_cell.angle_beta   90.00
_cell.angle_gamma   90.00
#
_symmetry.space_group_name_H-M   'P 1'
#
loop_
_entity.id
_entity.type
_entity.pdbx_description
1 polymer ?
#
loop_
_entity_poly.entity_id
_entity_poly.type
_entity_poly.pdbx_seq_one_letter_code
_entity_poly.pdbx_strand_id
1 'polypeptide(L)' 'MQTRDDFKGTVMNKTPTEVQDKVGKPAAVDETDPAKLVWIYREVTFDIDNNNKRDPTTRVIFSRQETPATPSVIEVDFGS' A
#
# COMPACT_ATOMS: atom_id res chain seq x y z
N MET A 1 16.76 -5.07 2.67
CA MET A 1 15.57 -5.16 3.54
C MET A 1 14.90 -3.81 3.51
N GLN A 2 13.58 -3.77 3.29
CA GLN A 2 12.79 -2.53 3.36
C GLN A 2 12.12 -2.48 4.73
N THR A 3 12.08 -1.34 5.41
CA THR A 3 11.27 -1.20 6.64
C THR A 3 9.81 -0.86 6.31
N ARG A 4 8.92 -1.00 7.30
CA ARG A 4 7.54 -0.49 7.18
C ARG A 4 7.54 1.02 6.90
N ASP A 5 8.41 1.78 7.55
CA ASP A 5 8.56 3.22 7.33
C ASP A 5 9.12 3.55 5.94
N ASP A 6 10.09 2.79 5.43
CA ASP A 6 10.60 2.95 4.06
C ASP A 6 9.52 2.67 3.03
N PHE A 7 8.72 1.62 3.24
CA PHE A 7 7.60 1.29 2.37
C PHE A 7 6.55 2.39 2.38
N LYS A 8 6.14 2.82 3.58
CA LYS A 8 5.19 3.91 3.75
C LYS A 8 5.71 5.17 3.05
N GLY A 9 6.96 5.57 3.27
CA GLY A 9 7.58 6.69 2.57
C GLY A 9 7.67 6.51 1.05
N THR A 10 7.76 5.26 0.58
CA THR A 10 7.78 4.91 -0.84
C THR A 10 6.43 5.12 -1.50
N VAL A 11 5.33 4.79 -0.83
CA VAL A 11 3.97 4.75 -1.42
C VAL A 11 3.06 5.91 -1.02
N MET A 12 3.28 6.55 0.12
CA MET A 12 2.41 7.63 0.61
C MET A 12 2.32 8.79 -0.39
N ASN A 13 1.12 9.37 -0.53
CA ASN A 13 0.79 10.45 -1.46
C ASN A 13 1.05 10.12 -2.95
N LYS A 14 1.29 8.86 -3.28
CA LYS A 14 1.51 8.42 -4.67
C LYS A 14 0.24 7.96 -5.33
N THR A 15 0.23 8.08 -6.65
CA THR A 15 -0.83 7.53 -7.50
C THR A 15 -0.71 6.01 -7.64
N PRO A 16 -1.79 5.28 -7.98
CA PRO A 16 -1.74 3.84 -8.25
C PRO A 16 -0.66 3.46 -9.26
N THR A 17 -0.48 4.26 -10.32
CA THR A 17 0.56 4.04 -11.33
C THR A 17 1.95 4.10 -10.70
N GLU A 18 2.26 5.15 -9.95
CA GLU A 18 3.57 5.26 -9.30
C GLU A 18 3.81 4.19 -8.23
N VAL A 19 2.77 3.79 -7.49
CA VAL A 19 2.87 2.68 -6.52
C VAL A 19 3.17 1.38 -7.26
N GLN A 20 2.50 1.12 -8.37
CA GLN A 20 2.74 -0.05 -9.20
C GLN A 20 4.15 -0.05 -9.81
N ASP A 21 4.65 1.09 -10.25
CA ASP A 21 6.01 1.22 -10.79
C ASP A 21 7.09 0.96 -9.73
N LYS A 22 6.86 1.40 -8.48
CA LYS A 22 7.83 1.26 -7.39
C LYS A 22 7.78 -0.09 -6.68
N VAL A 23 6.59 -0.62 -6.48
CA VAL A 23 6.31 -1.76 -5.61
C VAL A 23 5.87 -3.00 -6.40
N GLY A 24 5.45 -2.80 -7.64
CA GLY A 24 4.85 -3.84 -8.46
C GLY A 24 3.35 -3.96 -8.25
N LYS A 25 2.78 -4.99 -8.89
CA LYS A 25 1.35 -5.26 -8.88
C LYS A 25 0.90 -5.82 -7.53
N PRO A 26 -0.26 -5.39 -7.00
CA PRO A 26 -0.81 -5.98 -5.78
C PRO A 26 -1.25 -7.43 -6.01
N ALA A 27 -1.29 -8.21 -4.92
CA ALA A 27 -1.79 -9.58 -4.95
C ALA A 27 -3.33 -9.62 -5.10
N ALA A 28 -4.02 -8.62 -4.55
CA ALA A 28 -5.45 -8.42 -4.76
C ALA A 28 -5.81 -6.93 -4.72
N VAL A 29 -6.92 -6.59 -5.35
CA VAL A 29 -7.50 -5.25 -5.35
C VAL A 29 -8.91 -5.35 -4.79
N ASP A 30 -9.20 -4.53 -3.78
CA ASP A 30 -10.52 -4.39 -3.17
C ASP A 30 -11.07 -3.00 -3.52
N GLU A 31 -12.20 -3.01 -4.23
CA GLU A 31 -12.92 -1.83 -4.72
C GLU A 31 -14.37 -1.83 -4.19
N THR A 32 -14.60 -2.52 -3.07
CA THR A 32 -15.94 -2.62 -2.46
C THR A 32 -16.46 -1.28 -1.96
N ASP A 33 -15.55 -0.37 -1.57
CA ASP A 33 -15.87 0.99 -1.15
C ASP A 33 -15.77 1.96 -2.34
N PRO A 34 -16.84 2.65 -2.75
CA PRO A 34 -16.76 3.63 -3.83
C PRO A 34 -15.86 4.82 -3.51
N ALA A 35 -15.62 5.13 -2.23
CA ALA A 35 -14.77 6.23 -1.79
C ALA A 35 -13.28 5.86 -1.68
N LYS A 36 -12.95 4.56 -1.75
CA LYS A 36 -11.58 4.07 -1.51
C LYS A 36 -11.20 2.98 -2.51
N LEU A 37 -9.91 2.88 -2.79
CA LEU A 37 -9.34 1.75 -3.52
C LEU A 37 -8.31 1.12 -2.60
N VAL A 38 -8.42 -0.18 -2.33
CA VAL A 38 -7.52 -0.87 -1.41
C VAL A 38 -6.71 -1.90 -2.18
N TRP A 39 -5.40 -1.75 -2.17
CA TRP A 39 -4.47 -2.69 -2.78
C TRP A 39 -3.85 -3.57 -1.72
N ILE A 40 -3.96 -4.88 -1.90
CA ILE A 40 -3.51 -5.87 -0.95
C ILE A 40 -2.26 -6.53 -1.50
N TYR A 41 -1.15 -6.38 -0.78
CA TYR A 41 0.10 -7.04 -1.05
C TYR A 41 0.31 -8.17 -0.03
N ARG A 42 0.86 -9.31 -0.47
CA ARG A 42 1.18 -10.46 0.37
C ARG A 42 2.69 -10.66 0.39
N GLU A 43 3.22 -11.08 1.54
CA GLU A 43 4.63 -11.45 1.70
C GLU A 43 5.65 -10.38 1.30
N VAL A 44 5.28 -9.09 1.33
CA VAL A 44 6.27 -8.04 1.09
C VAL A 44 7.21 -8.01 2.30
N THR A 45 8.51 -8.11 2.02
CA THR A 45 9.53 -8.25 3.06
C THR A 45 9.73 -6.92 3.78
N PHE A 46 9.03 -6.70 4.89
CA PHE A 46 9.30 -5.62 5.84
C PHE A 46 10.01 -6.18 7.06
N ASP A 47 11.30 -5.92 7.20
CA ASP A 47 12.05 -6.48 8.34
C ASP A 47 13.32 -5.68 8.62
N ILE A 48 13.27 -4.85 9.67
CA ILE A 48 14.47 -4.37 10.38
C ILE A 48 14.23 -4.36 11.90
N ASP A 49 13.02 -4.03 12.39
CA ASP A 49 12.78 -3.87 13.84
C ASP A 49 12.14 -5.08 14.55
N ASN A 50 11.59 -6.06 13.82
CA ASN A 50 10.67 -7.05 14.40
C ASN A 50 11.12 -8.52 14.27
N ASN A 51 12.43 -8.76 14.32
CA ASN A 51 12.99 -10.09 14.60
C ASN A 51 12.49 -11.19 13.63
N ASN A 52 12.55 -10.93 12.32
CA ASN A 52 12.12 -11.82 11.23
C ASN A 52 10.60 -12.06 11.07
N LYS A 53 9.74 -11.21 11.67
CA LYS A 53 8.28 -11.31 11.46
C LYS A 53 7.86 -10.51 10.23
N ARG A 54 7.69 -11.22 9.12
CA ARG A 54 7.11 -10.70 7.88
C ARG A 54 5.63 -10.40 8.09
N ASP A 55 5.20 -9.24 7.63
CA ASP A 55 3.77 -8.93 7.53
C ASP A 55 3.12 -9.90 6.52
N PRO A 56 2.15 -10.73 6.93
CA PRO A 56 1.48 -11.65 6.00
C PRO A 56 0.69 -10.89 4.94
N THR A 57 0.27 -9.66 5.25
CA THR A 57 -0.52 -8.82 4.35
C THR A 57 -0.28 -7.34 4.62
N THR A 58 -0.17 -6.55 3.55
CA THR A 58 -0.08 -5.08 3.62
C THR A 58 -1.11 -4.47 2.70
N ARG A 59 -1.89 -3.53 3.23
CA ARG A 59 -2.97 -2.87 2.53
C ARG A 59 -2.57 -1.43 2.27
N VAL A 60 -2.59 -1.03 1.01
CA VAL A 60 -2.36 0.34 0.56
C VAL A 60 -3.71 0.94 0.19
N ILE A 61 -4.13 1.96 0.91
CA ILE A 61 -5.46 2.56 0.80
C ILE A 61 -5.33 3.87 0.04
N PHE A 62 -5.99 3.95 -1.10
CA PHE A 62 -6.09 5.13 -1.94
C PHE A 62 -7.42 5.84 -1.70
N SER A 63 -7.39 7.16 -1.61
CA SER A 63 -8.61 7.97 -1.61
C SER A 63 -9.12 8.15 -3.04
N ARG A 64 -10.43 7.99 -3.25
CA ARG A 64 -11.15 8.36 -4.48
C ARG A 64 -11.94 9.66 -4.29
N GLN A 65 -11.52 10.53 -3.36
CA GLN A 65 -12.20 11.79 -3.10
C GLN A 65 -12.08 12.73 -4.31
N GLU A 66 -13.19 12.78 -5.04
CA GLU A 66 -13.58 13.73 -6.08
C GLU A 66 -12.82 13.67 -7.41
N THR A 67 -13.57 13.34 -8.46
CA THR A 67 -13.14 13.60 -9.84
C THR A 67 -13.08 15.12 -10.11
N PRO A 68 -12.02 15.64 -10.74
CA PRO A 68 -10.81 14.95 -11.21
C PRO A 68 -9.61 15.24 -10.29
N ALA A 69 -9.47 14.48 -9.20
CA ALA A 69 -8.22 14.33 -8.47
C ALA A 69 -7.78 12.87 -8.58
N THR A 70 -6.60 12.65 -9.16
CA THR A 70 -6.01 11.31 -9.30
C THR A 70 -5.95 10.63 -7.93
N PRO A 71 -6.42 9.37 -7.79
CA PRO A 71 -6.40 8.68 -6.52
C PRO A 71 -4.97 8.63 -5.98
N SER A 72 -4.81 8.85 -4.67
CA SER A 72 -3.51 8.85 -4.02
C SER A 72 -3.55 8.07 -2.71
N VAL A 73 -2.42 7.47 -2.32
CA VAL A 73 -2.31 6.72 -1.07
C VAL A 73 -2.47 7.68 0.11
N ILE A 74 -3.52 7.44 0.89
CA ILE A 74 -3.80 8.15 2.13
C ILE A 74 -3.37 7.36 3.38
N GLU A 75 -3.28 6.04 3.26
CA GLU A 75 -3.00 5.17 4.39
C GLU A 75 -2.36 3.86 3.95
N VAL A 76 -1.51 3.31 4.83
CA VAL A 76 -0.90 1.99 4.68
C VAL A 76 -1.11 1.24 5.99
N ASP A 77 -1.77 0.08 5.89
CA ASP A 77 -2.06 -0.82 7.00
C ASP A 77 -1.21 -2.09 6.87
N PHE A 78 -0.39 -2.36 7.88
CA PHE A 78 0.46 -3.55 7.96
C PHE A 78 -0.28 -4.56 8.83
N GLY A 79 -0.85 -5.58 8.21
CA GLY A 79 -1.59 -6.64 8.90
C GLY A 79 -0.69 -7.30 9.93
N SER A 80 -1.09 -7.19 11.19
CA SER A 80 -0.36 -7.70 12.36
C SER A 80 -0.39 -9.23 12.47
#